data_AF-A0A944HDN4-F1
#
_entry.id   AF-A0A944HDN4-F1
#
_cell.length_a   1.000
_cell.length_b   1.000
_cell.length_c   1.000
_cell.angle_alpha   90.00
_cell.angle_beta   90.00
_cell.angle_gamma   90.00
#
_symmetry.space_group_name_H-M   'P 1'
#
loop_
_entity.id
_entity.type
_entity.pdbx_description
1 polymer ?
#
loop_
_entity_poly.entity_id
_entity_poly.type
_entity_poly.pdbx_seq_one_letter_code
_entity_poly.pdbx_strand_id
1 'polypeptide(L)'
;IHRSALSGWTAAPPQCSSCWSFLAYMLLAHMVCLKHKISDRLWLVAKAKATGATVVTHEKLNLAIRKKFLIPNVCRVFGVKWIDTFELLETLEARFVLPT
;
A
#
# COMPACT_ATOMS: atom_id res chain seq x y z
N ILE A 1 -29.44 11.26 17.12
CA ILE A 1 -29.71 12.29 16.10
C ILE A 1 -28.50 12.34 15.18
N HIS A 2 -28.73 12.02 13.90
CA HIS A 2 -27.93 12.19 12.68
C HIS A 2 -26.38 12.18 12.77
N ARG A 3 -25.69 11.17 12.19
CA ARG A 3 -25.31 10.97 10.77
C ARG A 3 -24.13 11.86 10.33
N SER A 4 -23.13 11.22 9.71
CA SER A 4 -22.24 11.78 8.67
C SER A 4 -20.94 12.48 9.10
N ALA A 5 -19.80 11.81 8.90
CA ALA A 5 -18.62 12.36 8.20
C ALA A 5 -17.45 11.34 8.15
N LEU A 6 -17.64 10.20 7.46
CA LEU A 6 -16.51 9.37 6.97
C LEU A 6 -16.11 9.81 5.55
N SER A 7 -16.09 11.11 5.28
CA SER A 7 -15.84 11.69 3.95
C SER A 7 -14.51 12.45 3.86
N GLY A 8 -13.47 11.99 4.56
CA GLY A 8 -12.21 12.73 4.68
C GLY A 8 -10.93 12.03 4.23
N TRP A 9 -10.98 10.80 3.71
CA TRP A 9 -9.78 10.03 3.33
C TRP A 9 -9.48 10.07 1.83
N THR A 10 -9.79 11.18 1.15
CA THR A 10 -9.42 11.42 -0.26
C THR A 10 -8.35 12.50 -0.43
N ALA A 11 -7.75 13.00 0.65
CA ALA A 11 -6.59 13.87 0.55
C ALA A 11 -5.31 13.03 0.53
N ALA A 12 -4.58 13.08 -0.59
CA ALA A 12 -3.14 12.80 -0.60
C ALA A 12 -2.48 13.58 0.54
N PRO A 13 -1.48 13.01 1.25
CA PRO A 13 -0.93 13.67 2.43
C PRO A 13 -0.40 15.06 2.05
N PRO A 14 -0.73 16.12 2.82
CA PRO A 14 -0.15 17.42 2.60
C PRO A 14 1.36 17.30 2.78
N GLN A 15 2.12 17.82 1.82
CA GLN A 15 3.55 18.10 1.99
C GLN A 15 3.67 19.20 3.07
N CYS A 16 3.60 18.81 4.35
CA CYS A 16 3.74 19.73 5.47
C CYS A 16 4.97 19.34 6.30
N SER A 17 5.94 20.25 6.26
CA SER A 17 7.30 20.18 6.81
C SER A 17 7.38 20.38 8.33
N SER A 18 6.42 19.84 9.10
CA SER A 18 6.52 19.85 10.57
C SER A 18 7.13 18.54 11.09
N CYS A 19 8.38 18.67 11.55
CA CYS A 19 9.42 17.67 11.83
C CYS A 19 9.09 16.44 12.70
N TRP A 20 7.88 16.30 13.26
CA TRP A 20 7.58 15.25 14.25
C TRP A 20 6.92 14.00 13.64
N SER A 21 6.17 14.12 12.54
CA SER A 21 5.56 12.97 11.87
C SER A 21 6.60 12.09 11.16
N PHE A 22 7.66 12.68 10.61
CA PHE A 22 8.74 11.95 9.92
C PHE A 22 9.63 11.15 10.88
N LEU A 23 9.92 11.70 12.08
CA LEU A 23 10.65 10.98 13.12
C LEU A 23 9.81 9.86 13.73
N ALA A 24 8.51 10.06 13.95
CA ALA A 24 7.61 8.98 14.36
C ALA A 24 7.51 7.88 13.29
N TYR A 25 7.48 8.23 11.99
CA TYR A 25 7.46 7.28 10.88
C TYR A 25 8.80 6.54 10.69
N MET A 26 9.93 7.22 10.85
CA MET A 26 11.25 6.60 10.81
C MET A 26 11.50 5.73 12.03
N LEU A 27 11.05 6.11 13.23
CA LEU A 27 11.06 5.24 14.40
C LEU A 27 10.11 4.05 14.23
N LEU A 28 8.94 4.22 13.61
CA LEU A 28 8.08 3.09 13.24
C LEU A 28 8.77 2.16 12.24
N ALA A 29 9.44 2.73 11.22
CA ALA A 29 10.15 1.96 10.19
C ALA A 29 11.38 1.24 10.76
N HIS A 30 12.09 1.86 11.71
CA HIS A 30 13.24 1.27 12.39
C HIS A 30 12.79 0.23 13.44
N MET A 31 11.69 0.45 14.16
CA MET A 31 11.10 -0.53 15.09
C MET A 31 10.46 -1.74 14.39
N VAL A 32 9.95 -1.58 13.16
CA VAL A 32 9.45 -2.68 12.33
C VAL A 32 10.59 -3.60 11.83
N CYS A 33 11.83 -3.11 11.83
CA CYS A 33 12.99 -3.88 11.36
C CYS A 33 13.64 -4.76 12.45
N LEU A 34 13.24 -4.66 13.72
CA LEU A 34 13.78 -5.51 14.79
C LEU A 34 12.92 -6.75 15.06
N LYS A 35 13.31 -7.82 14.36
CA LYS A 35 13.24 -9.25 14.72
C LYS A 35 11.86 -9.92 14.87
N HIS A 36 11.70 -10.93 14.01
CA HIS A 36 10.79 -12.08 14.05
C HIS A 36 9.30 -11.87 13.70
N LYS A 37 8.96 -12.33 12.49
CA LYS A 37 7.64 -12.83 12.05
C LYS A 37 6.59 -11.81 11.57
N ILE A 38 7.00 -10.66 11.06
CA ILE A 38 6.09 -9.87 10.21
C ILE A 38 5.95 -10.57 8.85
N SER A 39 4.72 -10.77 8.38
CA SER A 39 4.48 -11.36 7.05
C SER A 39 5.10 -10.44 6.01
N ASP A 40 5.85 -11.04 5.08
CA ASP A 40 6.43 -10.42 3.88
C ASP A 40 5.45 -9.46 3.17
N ARG A 41 4.16 -9.83 3.14
CA ARG A 41 3.08 -9.06 2.54
C ARG A 41 2.82 -7.73 3.26
N LEU A 42 2.95 -7.69 4.59
CA LEU A 42 2.70 -6.48 5.37
C LEU A 42 3.88 -5.50 5.26
N TRP A 43 5.11 -6.03 5.20
CA TRP A 43 6.30 -5.22 4.92
C TRP A 43 6.21 -4.55 3.54
N LEU A 44 5.76 -5.27 2.51
CA LEU A 44 5.59 -4.73 1.17
C LEU A 44 4.66 -3.50 1.15
N VAL A 45 3.51 -3.58 1.84
CA VAL A 45 2.56 -2.45 1.93
C VAL A 45 3.13 -1.28 2.72
N ALA A 46 3.81 -1.55 3.84
CA ALA A 46 4.45 -0.51 4.65
C ALA A 46 5.52 0.24 3.86
N LYS A 47 6.36 -0.49 3.11
CA LYS A 47 7.38 0.11 2.25
C LYS A 47 6.75 1.00 1.18
N ALA A 48 5.71 0.52 0.49
CA ALA A 48 5.01 1.29 -0.52
C ALA A 48 4.37 2.58 0.04
N LYS A 49 3.77 2.51 1.24
CA LYS A 49 3.24 3.71 1.92
C LYS A 49 4.35 4.71 2.23
N ALA A 50 5.49 4.25 2.75
CA ALA A 50 6.61 5.10 3.12
C ALA A 50 7.28 5.79 1.92
N THR A 51 7.30 5.13 0.75
CA THR A 51 7.90 5.67 -0.47
C THR A 51 6.89 6.32 -1.43
N GLY A 52 5.59 6.28 -1.14
CA GLY A 52 4.54 6.69 -2.07
C GLY A 52 4.47 5.81 -3.33
N ALA A 53 4.92 4.57 -3.27
CA ALA A 53 4.91 3.64 -4.39
C ALA A 53 3.55 2.93 -4.56
N THR A 54 3.36 2.33 -5.73
CA THR A 54 2.20 1.48 -6.03
C THR A 54 2.58 0.01 -5.81
N VAL A 55 1.74 -0.74 -5.09
CA VAL A 55 1.94 -2.19 -4.88
C VAL A 55 1.38 -2.97 -6.08
N VAL A 56 2.12 -3.95 -6.58
CA VAL A 56 1.65 -4.82 -7.67
C VAL A 56 1.33 -6.20 -7.10
N THR A 57 0.14 -6.74 -7.36
CA THR A 57 -0.26 -8.07 -6.86
C THR A 57 -1.30 -8.74 -7.75
N HIS A 58 -1.21 -10.07 -7.87
CA HIS A 58 -2.24 -10.89 -8.54
C HIS A 58 -3.43 -11.25 -7.62
N GLU A 59 -3.41 -10.82 -6.37
CA GLU A 59 -4.51 -11.06 -5.44
C GLU A 59 -5.73 -10.20 -5.79
N LYS A 60 -6.93 -10.79 -5.68
CA LYS A 60 -8.19 -10.05 -5.87
C LYS A 60 -8.68 -9.48 -4.55
N LEU A 61 -9.20 -8.25 -4.58
CA LEU A 61 -9.89 -7.66 -3.43
C LEU A 61 -11.06 -8.55 -3.00
N ASN A 62 -11.12 -8.91 -1.73
CA ASN A 62 -12.24 -9.66 -1.17
C ASN A 62 -12.44 -9.30 0.30
N LEU A 63 -13.43 -8.45 0.57
CA LEU A 63 -13.71 -7.93 1.91
C LEU A 63 -14.43 -8.93 2.83
N ALA A 64 -15.00 -10.00 2.26
CA ALA A 64 -15.68 -11.04 3.02
C ALA A 64 -14.70 -12.08 3.61
N ILE A 65 -13.43 -12.05 3.21
CA ILE A 65 -12.43 -13.00 3.68
C ILE A 65 -12.10 -12.77 5.16
N ARG A 66 -12.11 -13.85 5.95
CA ARG A 66 -11.91 -13.76 7.42
C ARG A 66 -10.59 -14.37 7.91
N LYS A 67 -10.01 -15.32 7.17
CA LYS A 67 -8.85 -16.12 7.60
C LYS A 67 -7.55 -15.83 6.84
N LYS A 68 -7.62 -15.19 5.67
CA LYS A 68 -6.46 -14.92 4.82
C LYS A 68 -6.26 -13.43 4.68
N PHE A 69 -5.03 -13.00 4.90
CA PHE A 69 -4.59 -11.63 4.63
C PHE A 69 -4.47 -11.45 3.12
N LEU A 70 -5.24 -10.51 2.57
CA LEU A 70 -5.14 -10.11 1.17
C LEU A 70 -4.49 -8.72 1.06
N ILE A 71 -3.46 -8.61 0.24
CA ILE A 71 -2.73 -7.35 -0.01
C ILE A 71 -3.69 -6.23 -0.41
N PRO A 72 -4.62 -6.41 -1.38
CA PRO A 72 -5.57 -5.36 -1.77
C PRO A 72 -6.46 -4.88 -0.62
N ASN A 73 -6.88 -5.77 0.28
CA ASN A 73 -7.71 -5.37 1.42
C ASN A 73 -6.96 -4.39 2.33
N VAL A 74 -5.66 -4.63 2.51
CA VAL A 74 -4.81 -3.85 3.40
C VAL A 74 -4.39 -2.56 2.75
N CYS A 75 -3.99 -2.59 1.47
CA CYS A 75 -3.75 -1.39 0.68
C CYS A 75 -4.97 -0.45 0.70
N ARG A 76 -6.19 -1.00 0.59
CA ARG A 76 -7.45 -0.23 0.69
C ARG A 76 -7.61 0.45 2.05
N VAL A 77 -7.32 -0.24 3.16
CA VAL A 77 -7.44 0.33 4.51
C VAL A 77 -6.41 1.44 4.73
N PHE A 78 -5.18 1.27 4.24
CA PHE A 78 -4.10 2.25 4.43
C PHE A 78 -4.01 3.33 3.34
N GLY A 79 -4.90 3.32 2.35
CA GLY A 79 -4.87 4.23 1.21
C GLY A 79 -3.54 4.16 0.46
N VAL A 80 -3.03 2.95 0.23
CA VAL A 80 -1.87 2.68 -0.62
C VAL A 80 -2.39 2.30 -1.99
N LYS A 81 -1.86 2.87 -3.08
CA LYS A 81 -2.27 2.49 -4.44
C LYS A 81 -1.79 1.05 -4.72
N TRP A 82 -2.64 0.24 -5.33
CA TRP A 82 -2.24 -1.08 -5.84
C TRP A 82 -2.83 -1.29 -7.24
N ILE A 83 -2.16 -2.12 -8.02
CA ILE A 83 -2.59 -2.55 -9.36
C ILE A 83 -2.31 -4.04 -9.52
N ASP A 84 -2.93 -4.67 -10.50
CA ASP A 84 -2.51 -6.01 -10.91
C ASP A 84 -1.32 -5.96 -11.90
N THR A 85 -0.76 -7.13 -12.22
CA THR A 85 0.38 -7.20 -13.15
C THR A 85 0.01 -6.87 -14.58
N PHE A 86 -1.22 -7.12 -15.03
CA PHE A 86 -1.64 -6.77 -16.38
C PHE A 86 -1.77 -5.26 -16.50
N GLU A 87 -2.38 -4.60 -15.51
CA GLU A 87 -2.42 -3.15 -15.39
C GLU A 87 -1.01 -2.54 -15.35
N LEU A 88 -0.06 -3.19 -14.67
CA LEU A 88 1.35 -2.77 -14.69
C LEU A 88 1.95 -2.86 -16.10
N LEU A 89 1.78 -3.98 -16.79
CA LEU A 89 2.31 -4.19 -18.14
C LEU A 89 1.72 -3.17 -19.13
N GLU A 90 0.42 -2.90 -19.04
CA GLU A 90 -0.26 -1.88 -19.83
C GLU A 90 0.28 -0.48 -19.51
N THR A 91 0.45 -0.14 -18.23
CA THR A 91 0.99 1.16 -17.79
C THR A 91 2.42 1.39 -18.27
N LEU A 92 3.22 0.32 -18.33
CA LEU A 92 4.61 0.37 -18.79
C LEU A 92 4.75 0.20 -20.31
N GLU A 93 3.65 0.03 -21.04
CA GLU A 93 3.63 -0.29 -22.48
C GLU A 93 4.59 -1.46 -22.82
N ALA A 94 4.64 -2.46 -21.93
CA ALA A 94 5.59 -3.55 -22.04
C ALA A 94 5.32 -4.37 -23.31
N ARG A 95 6.36 -4.58 -24.13
CA ARG A 95 6.28 -5.37 -25.37
C ARG A 95 7.08 -6.65 -25.24
N PHE A 96 6.46 -7.75 -25.64
CA PHE A 96 7.16 -9.01 -25.80
C PHE A 96 7.81 -9.04 -27.19
N VAL A 97 9.14 -8.98 -27.23
CA VAL A 97 9.92 -9.02 -28.47
C VAL A 97 10.56 -10.41 -28.59
N LEU A 98 10.21 -11.15 -29.64
CA LEU A 98 10.87 -12.40 -29.99
C LEU A 98 11.95 -12.13 -31.04
N PRO A 99 13.16 -12.68 -30.89
CA PRO A 99 14.14 -12.66 -31.95
C PRO A 99 13.65 -13.53 -33.11
N THR A 100 13.68 -12.96 -34.31
CA THR A 100 13.51 -13.66 -35.59
C THR A 100 14.80 -14.34 -36.01
#